data_AF-A0A7X8LT11-F1
#
_entry.id   AF-A0A7X8LT11-F1
#
_cell.length_a   1.000
_cell.length_b   1.000
_cell.length_c   1.000
_cell.angle_alpha   90.00
_cell.angle_beta   90.00
_cell.angle_gamma   90.00
#
_symmetry.space_group_name_H-M   'P 1'
#
loop_
_entity.id
_entity.type
_entity.pdbx_description
1 polymer ?
#
loop_
_entity_poly.entity_id
_entity_poly.type
_entity_poly.pdbx_seq_one_letter_code
_entity_poly.pdbx_strand_id
1 'polypeptide(L)'
;MSDLPGLLALCSDSRQPNDRTDFRSSRIYAVMEDPFTLWCSFHAPREQAVQENSTYEADKSRREHEIRARWASEHFPGFVAVENVWGAEALALTLKYMAQGRPAIQYPALWFLKDHIYGKANMIVRSDSAPSVFGDYHYTLVQFKQALEIKRHYSVQGALLNKILGLMQGYQPQEFRIFL
;
A
#
# COMPACT_ATOMS: atom_id res chain seq x y z
N MET A 1 22.48 -1.82 -11.48
CA MET A 1 21.82 -2.62 -10.42
C MET A 1 21.44 -1.67 -9.30
N SER A 2 20.16 -1.62 -8.92
CA SER A 2 19.69 -0.79 -7.81
C SER A 2 20.30 -1.26 -6.48
N ASP A 3 20.84 -0.33 -5.68
CA ASP A 3 21.31 -0.60 -4.31
C ASP A 3 20.11 -0.87 -3.39
N LEU A 4 19.66 -2.13 -3.36
CA LEU A 4 18.51 -2.56 -2.56
C LEU A 4 18.69 -2.32 -1.05
N PRO A 5 19.86 -2.64 -0.44
CA PRO A 5 20.13 -2.26 0.95
C PRO A 5 20.00 -0.76 1.20
N GLY A 6 20.58 0.09 0.33
CA GLY A 6 20.47 1.54 0.44
C GLY A 6 19.04 2.04 0.32
N LEU A 7 18.27 1.52 -0.65
CA LEU A 7 16.86 1.86 -0.82
C LEU A 7 16.00 1.41 0.36
N LEU A 8 16.26 0.22 0.92
CA LEU A 8 15.58 -0.26 2.11
C LEU A 8 15.83 0.68 3.30
N ALA A 9 17.09 1.05 3.54
CA ALA A 9 17.45 2.00 4.60
C ALA A 9 16.80 3.38 4.38
N LEU A 10 16.76 3.87 3.14
CA LEU A 10 16.09 5.12 2.77
C LEU A 10 14.58 5.08 3.05
N CYS A 11 13.89 4.04 2.58
CA CYS A 11 12.43 3.93 2.70
C CYS A 11 11.99 3.65 4.14
N SER A 12 12.76 2.83 4.86
CA SER A 12 12.47 2.48 6.26
C SER A 12 13.01 3.48 7.27
N ASP A 13 13.88 4.41 6.87
CA ASP A 13 14.60 5.28 7.81
C ASP A 13 15.30 4.45 8.92
N SER A 14 15.74 3.24 8.57
CA SER A 14 16.32 2.23 9.47
C SER A 14 15.45 1.86 10.69
N ARG A 15 14.12 2.00 10.58
CA ARG A 15 13.17 1.72 11.66
C ARG A 15 11.90 1.00 11.16
N GLN A 16 11.07 0.57 12.09
CA GLN A 16 9.73 0.04 11.80
C GLN A 16 8.68 1.16 11.87
N PRO A 17 7.55 1.05 11.15
CA PRO A 17 6.42 1.95 11.31
C PRO A 17 5.89 1.88 12.74
N ASN A 18 5.62 3.05 13.32
CA ASN A 18 5.01 3.20 14.62
C ASN A 18 3.68 3.93 14.46
N ASP A 19 2.57 3.24 14.76
CA ASP A 19 1.22 3.82 14.64
C ASP A 19 1.00 5.07 15.49
N ARG A 20 1.83 5.39 16.47
CA ARG A 20 1.68 6.64 17.24
C ARG A 20 2.39 7.84 16.63
N THR A 21 3.38 7.62 15.77
CA THR A 21 4.21 8.71 15.21
C THR A 21 4.15 8.76 13.68
N ASP A 22 3.75 7.66 13.04
CA ASP A 22 3.64 7.54 11.60
C ASP A 22 2.18 7.45 11.15
N PHE A 23 1.91 8.03 10.00
CA PHE A 23 0.61 8.08 9.37
C PHE A 23 0.44 6.90 8.40
N ARG A 24 -0.34 5.91 8.84
CA ARG A 24 -0.80 4.80 8.00
C ARG A 24 -1.86 5.27 7.01
N SER A 25 -1.72 4.96 5.73
CA SER A 25 -2.65 5.41 4.68
C SER A 25 -4.12 5.05 4.94
N SER A 26 -4.40 3.94 5.61
CA SER A 26 -5.77 3.55 5.99
C SER A 26 -6.44 4.50 6.97
N ARG A 27 -5.68 5.34 7.69
CA ARG A 27 -6.22 6.38 8.57
C ARG A 27 -6.90 7.52 7.84
N ILE A 28 -6.72 7.65 6.53
CA ILE A 28 -7.44 8.66 5.73
C ILE A 28 -8.96 8.53 5.91
N TYR A 29 -9.49 7.32 6.01
CA TYR A 29 -10.91 7.13 6.34
C TYR A 29 -11.26 7.79 7.67
N ALA A 30 -10.54 7.44 8.75
CA ALA A 30 -10.82 7.99 10.08
C ALA A 30 -10.65 9.51 10.12
N VAL A 31 -9.63 10.08 9.45
CA VAL A 31 -9.47 11.55 9.38
C VAL A 31 -10.67 12.24 8.73
N MET A 32 -11.30 11.62 7.73
CA MET A 32 -12.31 12.26 6.91
C MET A 32 -13.75 11.94 7.32
N GLU A 33 -13.99 10.71 7.76
CA GLU A 33 -15.34 10.16 7.99
C GLU A 33 -15.59 9.83 9.46
N ASP A 34 -14.55 9.50 10.22
CA ASP A 34 -14.68 9.07 11.62
C ASP A 34 -13.50 9.53 12.50
N PRO A 35 -13.40 10.86 12.75
CA PRO A 35 -12.31 11.42 13.54
C PRO A 35 -12.37 10.98 15.00
N PHE A 36 -13.53 10.52 15.48
CA PHE A 36 -13.68 9.99 16.83
C PHE A 36 -12.90 8.68 16.99
N THR A 37 -13.02 7.74 16.05
CA THR A 37 -12.21 6.51 16.07
C THR A 37 -10.71 6.82 15.99
N LEU A 38 -10.32 7.85 15.23
CA LEU A 38 -8.93 8.31 15.23
C LEU A 38 -8.50 8.78 16.63
N TRP A 39 -9.27 9.64 17.27
CA TRP A 39 -8.98 10.13 18.62
C TRP A 39 -8.85 8.96 19.61
N CYS A 40 -9.80 8.02 19.58
CA CYS A 40 -9.76 6.82 20.43
C CYS A 40 -8.48 6.01 20.23
N SER A 41 -7.99 5.89 18.99
CA SER A 41 -6.74 5.15 18.70
C SER A 41 -5.49 5.73 19.39
N PHE A 42 -5.51 7.02 19.77
CA PHE A 42 -4.42 7.67 20.48
C PHE A 42 -4.64 7.74 22.00
N HIS A 43 -5.87 7.99 22.42
CA HIS A 43 -6.20 8.41 23.79
C HIS A 43 -7.03 7.41 24.59
N ALA A 44 -7.86 6.59 23.94
CA ALA A 44 -8.74 5.67 24.67
C ALA A 44 -7.94 4.48 25.26
N PRO A 45 -8.32 3.98 26.45
CA PRO A 45 -7.73 2.77 27.01
C PRO A 45 -8.00 1.57 26.11
N ARG A 46 -6.97 0.76 25.84
CA ARG A 46 -7.06 -0.37 24.90
C ARG A 46 -8.02 -1.46 25.39
N GLU A 47 -8.12 -1.62 26.70
CA GLU A 47 -9.00 -2.57 27.37
C GLU A 47 -10.50 -2.26 27.19
N GLN A 48 -10.84 -1.03 26.78
CA GLN A 48 -12.22 -0.64 26.48
C GLN A 48 -12.57 -0.79 24.99
N ALA A 49 -11.61 -1.19 24.15
CA ALA A 49 -11.87 -1.41 22.73
C ALA A 49 -12.79 -2.62 22.53
N VAL A 50 -13.86 -2.43 21.76
CA VAL A 50 -14.79 -3.50 21.38
C VAL A 50 -14.37 -4.07 20.04
N GLN A 51 -14.38 -5.40 19.91
CA GLN A 51 -14.10 -6.05 18.64
C GLN A 51 -15.33 -5.97 17.72
N GLU A 52 -15.24 -5.16 16.67
CA GLU A 52 -16.35 -4.94 15.72
C GLU A 52 -16.33 -5.90 14.51
N ASN A 53 -15.32 -6.77 14.41
CA ASN A 53 -15.19 -7.69 13.28
C ASN A 53 -16.29 -8.76 13.33
N SER A 54 -17.29 -8.60 12.48
CA SER A 54 -18.34 -9.58 12.25
C SER A 54 -17.90 -10.68 11.28
N THR A 55 -18.63 -11.80 11.25
CA THR A 55 -18.46 -12.85 10.22
C THR A 55 -18.61 -12.27 8.81
N TYR A 56 -19.49 -11.27 8.64
CA TYR A 56 -19.66 -10.57 7.38
C TYR A 56 -18.37 -9.87 6.91
N GLU A 57 -17.68 -9.15 7.79
CA GLU A 57 -16.42 -8.47 7.44
C GLU A 57 -15.30 -9.47 7.11
N ALA A 58 -15.24 -10.61 7.82
CA ALA A 58 -14.30 -11.68 7.52
C ALA A 58 -14.56 -12.30 6.13
N ASP A 59 -15.82 -12.63 5.82
CA ASP A 59 -16.21 -13.18 4.51
C ASP A 59 -15.98 -12.19 3.37
N LYS A 60 -16.29 -10.91 3.61
CA LYS A 60 -16.05 -9.82 2.66
C LYS A 60 -14.56 -9.72 2.32
N SER A 61 -13.69 -9.67 3.33
CA SER A 61 -12.23 -9.62 3.16
C SER A 61 -11.68 -10.83 2.38
N ARG A 62 -12.20 -12.04 2.66
CA ARG A 62 -11.83 -13.24 1.91
C ARG A 62 -12.18 -13.12 0.43
N ARG A 63 -13.44 -12.77 0.12
CA ARG A 63 -13.90 -12.60 -1.28
C ARG A 63 -13.11 -11.52 -2.02
N GLU A 64 -12.80 -10.41 -1.33
CA GLU A 64 -11.95 -9.36 -1.89
C GLU A 64 -10.58 -9.87 -2.31
N HIS A 65 -9.95 -10.69 -1.45
CA HIS A 65 -8.65 -11.26 -1.73
C HIS A 65 -8.70 -12.19 -2.95
N GLU A 66 -9.71 -13.06 -3.03
CA GLU A 66 -9.93 -13.98 -4.15
C GLU A 66 -10.17 -13.25 -5.49
N ILE A 67 -11.02 -12.22 -5.49
CA ILE A 67 -11.32 -11.43 -6.69
C ILE A 67 -10.07 -10.72 -7.20
N ARG A 68 -9.28 -10.11 -6.30
CA ARG A 68 -8.02 -9.44 -6.66
C ARG A 68 -7.00 -10.42 -7.24
N ALA A 69 -6.81 -11.57 -6.61
CA ALA A 69 -5.89 -12.60 -7.08
C ALA A 69 -6.27 -13.09 -8.48
N ARG A 70 -7.57 -13.36 -8.70
CA ARG A 70 -8.10 -13.76 -10.00
C ARG A 70 -7.86 -12.69 -11.07
N TRP A 71 -8.26 -11.45 -10.80
CA TRP A 71 -8.08 -10.35 -11.73
C TRP A 71 -6.60 -10.14 -12.09
N ALA A 72 -5.69 -10.23 -11.11
CA ALA A 72 -4.25 -10.11 -11.38
C ALA A 72 -3.72 -11.25 -12.25
N SER A 73 -4.20 -12.49 -12.05
CA SER A 73 -3.83 -13.63 -12.89
C SER A 73 -4.28 -13.48 -14.35
N GLU A 74 -5.44 -12.88 -14.57
CA GLU A 74 -6.03 -12.66 -15.89
C GLU A 74 -5.33 -11.53 -16.65
N HIS A 75 -4.95 -10.45 -15.95
CA HIS A 75 -4.44 -9.22 -16.59
C HIS A 75 -2.90 -9.13 -16.60
N PHE A 76 -2.23 -9.79 -15.65
CA PHE A 76 -0.77 -9.72 -15.48
C PHE A 76 -0.15 -11.11 -15.28
N PRO A 77 -0.03 -11.91 -16.35
CA PRO A 77 0.71 -13.17 -16.29
C PRO A 77 2.10 -12.96 -15.69
N GLY A 78 2.44 -13.75 -14.67
CA GLY A 78 3.72 -13.63 -13.95
C GLY A 78 3.73 -12.56 -12.85
N PHE A 79 2.56 -12.07 -12.39
CA PHE A 79 2.47 -11.28 -11.17
C PHE A 79 3.02 -12.05 -9.96
N VAL A 80 3.44 -11.31 -8.96
CA VAL A 80 3.90 -11.85 -7.66
C VAL A 80 3.12 -11.19 -6.53
N ALA A 81 3.11 -11.79 -5.35
CA ALA A 81 2.42 -11.26 -4.18
C ALA A 81 3.36 -11.19 -2.97
N VAL A 82 3.24 -10.12 -2.19
CA VAL A 82 3.90 -9.97 -0.88
C VAL A 82 2.95 -10.50 0.19
N GLU A 83 2.92 -11.82 0.34
CA GLU A 83 2.01 -12.54 1.24
C GLU A 83 2.75 -13.20 2.40
N ASN A 84 2.06 -13.31 3.54
CA ASN A 84 2.55 -13.95 4.76
C ASN A 84 3.86 -13.38 5.33
N VAL A 85 4.24 -12.17 4.91
CA VAL A 85 5.39 -11.41 5.40
C VAL A 85 4.94 -10.04 5.92
N TRP A 86 5.66 -9.52 6.91
CA TRP A 86 5.28 -8.30 7.62
C TRP A 86 6.48 -7.39 7.86
N GLY A 87 6.20 -6.14 8.25
CA GLY A 87 7.25 -5.21 8.62
C GLY A 87 8.29 -4.99 7.51
N ALA A 88 9.55 -4.82 7.92
CA ALA A 88 10.66 -4.57 6.99
C ALA A 88 10.88 -5.71 5.98
N GLU A 89 10.49 -6.95 6.30
CA GLU A 89 10.58 -8.07 5.36
C GLU A 89 9.63 -7.85 4.17
N ALA A 90 8.40 -7.40 4.43
CA ALA A 90 7.44 -7.07 3.37
C ALA A 90 7.93 -5.92 2.49
N LEU A 91 8.56 -4.89 3.09
CA LEU A 91 9.18 -3.79 2.34
C LEU A 91 10.35 -4.28 1.48
N ALA A 92 11.26 -5.08 2.06
CA ALA A 92 12.39 -5.63 1.33
C ALA A 92 11.95 -6.50 0.15
N LEU A 93 10.91 -7.32 0.34
CA LEU A 93 10.35 -8.15 -0.72
C LEU A 93 9.69 -7.30 -1.81
N THR A 94 8.99 -6.24 -1.44
CA THR A 94 8.43 -5.26 -2.37
C THR A 94 9.53 -4.65 -3.25
N LEU A 95 10.58 -4.10 -2.63
CA LEU A 95 11.71 -3.48 -3.35
C LEU A 95 12.44 -4.49 -4.24
N LYS A 96 12.63 -5.74 -3.77
CA LYS A 96 13.21 -6.82 -4.55
C LYS A 96 12.38 -7.11 -5.81
N TYR A 97 11.06 -7.22 -5.70
CA TYR A 97 10.20 -7.47 -6.85
C TYR A 97 10.15 -6.28 -7.80
N MET A 98 10.20 -5.04 -7.29
CA MET A 98 10.30 -3.86 -8.12
C MET A 98 11.61 -3.85 -8.91
N ALA A 99 12.75 -4.14 -8.27
CA ALA A 99 14.05 -4.21 -8.94
C ALA A 99 14.16 -5.37 -9.95
N GLN A 100 13.36 -6.43 -9.78
CA GLN A 100 13.24 -7.52 -10.76
C GLN A 100 12.36 -7.14 -11.97
N GLY A 101 11.71 -5.98 -11.96
CA GLY A 101 10.82 -5.54 -13.04
C GLY A 101 9.61 -6.45 -13.22
N ARG A 102 9.10 -7.04 -12.13
CA ARG A 102 7.90 -7.89 -12.15
C ARG A 102 6.71 -7.14 -12.76
N PRO A 103 5.88 -7.78 -13.60
CA PRO A 103 4.82 -7.10 -14.34
C PRO A 103 3.78 -6.47 -13.41
N ALA A 104 3.44 -7.17 -12.33
CA ALA A 104 2.61 -6.65 -11.25
C ALA A 104 3.01 -7.25 -9.91
N ILE A 105 2.81 -6.49 -8.84
CA ILE A 105 3.10 -6.89 -7.46
C ILE A 105 1.86 -6.64 -6.62
N GLN A 106 1.25 -7.70 -6.11
CA GLN A 106 0.14 -7.61 -5.17
C GLN A 106 0.63 -7.38 -3.75
N TYR A 107 -0.18 -6.65 -2.99
CA TYR A 107 0.02 -6.42 -1.58
C TYR A 107 1.34 -5.75 -1.18
N PRO A 108 1.93 -4.84 -2.00
CA PRO A 108 3.23 -4.26 -1.70
C PRO A 108 3.16 -3.40 -0.43
N ALA A 109 4.22 -3.46 0.35
CA ALA A 109 4.46 -2.54 1.45
C ALA A 109 5.05 -1.24 0.89
N LEU A 110 4.36 -0.12 1.08
CA LEU A 110 4.77 1.19 0.59
C LEU A 110 5.12 2.09 1.76
N TRP A 111 6.40 2.32 1.99
CA TRP A 111 6.90 3.04 3.17
C TRP A 111 7.83 4.17 2.75
N PHE A 112 7.68 5.33 3.39
CA PHE A 112 8.67 6.39 3.35
C PHE A 112 8.73 7.05 4.73
N LEU A 113 9.44 6.39 5.64
CA LEU A 113 9.40 6.69 7.07
C LEU A 113 10.14 7.97 7.45
N LYS A 114 11.04 8.48 6.60
CA LYS A 114 11.58 9.84 6.74
C LYS A 114 10.49 10.92 6.79
N ASP A 115 9.39 10.69 6.06
CA ASP A 115 8.23 11.59 6.01
C ASP A 115 7.08 11.11 6.93
N HIS A 116 7.34 10.13 7.80
CA HIS A 116 6.34 9.54 8.70
C HIS A 116 5.09 8.98 7.98
N ILE A 117 5.23 8.48 6.76
CA ILE A 117 4.10 7.95 5.97
C ILE A 117 4.34 6.53 5.52
N TYR A 118 3.30 5.69 5.61
CA TYR A 118 3.39 4.31 5.15
C TYR A 118 2.01 3.72 4.86
N GLY A 119 1.99 2.57 4.20
CA GLY A 119 0.77 1.82 3.98
C GLY A 119 0.99 0.55 3.18
N LYS A 120 -0.13 -0.04 2.76
CA LYS A 120 -0.19 -1.22 1.91
C LYS A 120 -1.13 -0.91 0.76
N ALA A 121 -0.68 -1.16 -0.46
CA ALA A 121 -1.55 -1.05 -1.63
C ALA A 121 -2.17 -2.41 -1.97
N ASN A 122 -3.23 -2.40 -2.79
CA ASN A 122 -3.72 -3.66 -3.34
C ASN A 122 -2.74 -4.22 -4.37
N MET A 123 -2.25 -3.37 -5.27
CA MET A 123 -1.31 -3.78 -6.29
C MET A 123 -0.54 -2.58 -6.87
N ILE A 124 0.66 -2.84 -7.39
CA ILE A 124 1.39 -1.93 -8.28
C ILE A 124 1.70 -2.65 -9.60
N VAL A 125 1.65 -1.92 -10.71
CA VAL A 125 1.82 -2.44 -12.07
C VAL A 125 2.97 -1.71 -12.75
N ARG A 126 3.86 -2.47 -13.39
CA ARG A 126 5.00 -1.92 -14.13
C ARG A 126 4.52 -1.12 -15.35
N SER A 127 5.19 0.00 -15.59
CA SER A 127 5.04 0.82 -16.78
C SER A 127 6.43 1.18 -17.31
N ASP A 128 6.62 1.00 -18.62
CA ASP A 128 7.86 1.35 -19.31
C ASP A 128 7.80 2.79 -19.89
N SER A 129 6.80 3.60 -19.51
CA SER A 129 6.63 4.96 -20.06
C SER A 129 7.56 6.02 -19.46
N ALA A 130 8.26 5.71 -18.37
CA ALA A 130 9.26 6.57 -17.74
C ALA A 130 10.24 5.74 -16.88
N PRO A 131 11.51 6.18 -16.73
CA PRO A 131 12.48 5.52 -15.88
C PRO A 131 12.26 5.79 -14.39
N SER A 132 12.85 4.95 -13.54
CA SER A 132 12.89 5.09 -12.08
C SER A 132 14.25 4.64 -11.53
N VAL A 133 14.42 4.66 -10.21
CA VAL A 133 15.62 4.08 -9.54
C VAL A 133 15.81 2.57 -9.81
N PHE A 134 14.79 1.89 -10.34
CA PHE A 134 14.84 0.46 -10.66
C PHE A 134 15.25 0.15 -12.12
N GLY A 135 15.34 1.17 -12.99
CA GLY A 135 15.73 1.04 -14.39
C GLY A 135 14.85 1.86 -15.34
N ASP A 136 14.75 1.43 -16.60
CA ASP A 136 13.97 2.10 -17.66
C ASP A 136 12.45 1.88 -17.55
N TYR A 137 11.97 1.71 -16.32
CA TYR A 137 10.56 1.48 -15.99
C TYR A 137 10.25 2.03 -14.60
N HIS A 138 8.97 2.20 -14.31
CA HIS A 138 8.44 2.55 -12.99
C HIS A 138 7.19 1.71 -12.69
N TYR A 139 6.59 1.94 -11.53
CA TYR A 139 5.36 1.32 -11.11
C TYR A 139 4.25 2.34 -10.90
N THR A 140 3.04 1.96 -11.29
CA THR A 140 1.80 2.72 -11.07
C THR A 140 0.90 2.00 -10.08
N LEU A 141 0.11 2.75 -9.33
CA LEU A 141 -0.76 2.22 -8.28
C LEU A 141 -2.11 1.72 -8.84
N VAL A 142 -2.54 0.55 -8.37
CA VAL A 142 -3.90 0.03 -8.58
C VAL A 142 -4.55 -0.29 -7.24
N GLN A 143 -5.75 0.26 -7.02
CA GLN A 143 -6.58 0.03 -5.84
C GLN A 143 -7.91 -0.59 -6.24
N PHE A 144 -8.46 -1.44 -5.38
CA PHE A 144 -9.78 -2.04 -5.50
C PHE A 144 -10.61 -1.63 -4.28
N LYS A 145 -11.85 -1.24 -4.50
CA LYS A 145 -12.77 -0.78 -3.45
C LYS A 145 -14.13 -1.40 -3.68
N GLN A 146 -14.59 -2.26 -2.77
CA GLN A 146 -15.98 -2.73 -2.82
C GLN A 146 -16.94 -1.59 -2.45
N ALA A 147 -17.31 -0.78 -3.44
CA ALA A 147 -18.22 0.34 -3.31
C ALA A 147 -18.92 0.59 -4.64
N LEU A 148 -20.13 1.17 -4.59
CA LEU A 148 -20.86 1.53 -5.81
C LEU A 148 -20.30 2.79 -6.49
N GLU A 149 -19.58 3.61 -5.73
CA GLU A 149 -19.00 4.88 -6.19
C GLU A 149 -17.65 5.15 -5.54
N ILE A 150 -16.83 5.97 -6.22
CA ILE A 150 -15.56 6.43 -5.67
C ILE A 150 -15.83 7.50 -4.61
N LYS A 151 -15.56 7.16 -3.35
CA LYS A 151 -15.61 8.10 -2.24
C LYS A 151 -14.32 8.93 -2.15
N ARG A 152 -14.44 10.17 -1.65
CA ARG A 152 -13.32 11.11 -1.53
C ARG A 152 -12.13 10.52 -0.76
N HIS A 153 -12.38 9.82 0.34
CA HIS A 153 -11.32 9.21 1.14
C HIS A 153 -10.57 8.09 0.38
N TYR A 154 -11.19 7.42 -0.59
CA TYR A 154 -10.47 6.46 -1.46
C TYR A 154 -9.48 7.19 -2.37
N SER A 155 -9.88 8.31 -2.98
CA SER A 155 -9.01 9.12 -3.83
C SER A 155 -7.84 9.70 -3.04
N VAL A 156 -8.08 10.21 -1.82
CA VAL A 156 -7.02 10.76 -0.97
C VAL A 156 -6.07 9.67 -0.48
N GLN A 157 -6.59 8.50 -0.09
CA GLN A 157 -5.74 7.35 0.26
C GLN A 157 -4.89 6.90 -0.93
N GLY A 158 -5.48 6.82 -2.13
CA GLY A 158 -4.78 6.48 -3.35
C GLY A 158 -3.69 7.49 -3.69
N ALA A 159 -3.97 8.79 -3.58
CA ALA A 159 -3.01 9.85 -3.81
C ALA A 159 -1.83 9.80 -2.83
N LEU A 160 -2.08 9.52 -1.55
CA LEU A 160 -1.02 9.32 -0.55
C LEU A 160 -0.15 8.10 -0.89
N LEU A 161 -0.76 6.96 -1.22
CA LEU A 161 -0.02 5.77 -1.63
C LEU A 161 0.79 5.99 -2.91
N ASN A 162 0.24 6.74 -3.88
CA ASN A 162 0.94 7.10 -5.11
C ASN A 162 2.14 8.03 -4.82
N LYS A 163 2.00 8.97 -3.87
CA LYS A 163 3.11 9.79 -3.39
C LYS A 163 4.20 8.93 -2.74
N ILE A 164 3.83 8.00 -1.85
CA ILE A 164 4.80 7.10 -1.20
C ILE A 164 5.55 6.27 -2.25
N LEU A 165 4.82 5.67 -3.20
CA LEU A 165 5.41 4.92 -4.30
C LEU A 165 6.39 5.79 -5.10
N GLY A 166 6.02 7.04 -5.37
CA GLY A 166 6.87 8.01 -6.05
C GLY A 166 8.17 8.31 -5.32
N LEU A 167 8.11 8.48 -4.00
CA LEU A 167 9.28 8.68 -3.14
C LEU A 167 10.20 7.45 -3.13
N MET A 168 9.63 6.24 -3.07
CA MET A 168 10.39 4.99 -3.08
C MET A 168 11.13 4.76 -4.41
N GLN A 169 10.50 5.09 -5.54
CA GLN A 169 11.06 4.81 -6.87
C GLN A 169 11.76 6.01 -7.53
N GLY A 170 11.77 7.18 -6.88
CA GLY A 170 12.34 8.41 -7.42
C GLY A 170 11.56 9.03 -8.60
N TYR A 171 10.36 8.52 -8.89
CA TYR A 171 9.46 9.03 -9.93
C TYR A 171 8.01 8.87 -9.49
N GLN A 172 7.28 9.98 -9.37
CA GLN A 172 5.86 9.95 -9.01
C GLN A 172 4.99 9.78 -10.26
N PRO A 173 4.20 8.70 -10.37
CA PRO A 173 3.24 8.55 -11.46
C PRO A 173 2.21 9.68 -11.47
N GLN A 174 1.87 10.19 -12.67
CA GLN A 174 0.86 11.23 -12.82
C GLN A 174 -0.57 10.73 -12.52
N GLU A 175 -0.81 9.44 -12.76
CA GLU A 175 -2.10 8.80 -12.56
C GLU A 175 -1.98 7.50 -11.76
N PHE A 176 -3.09 7.13 -11.13
CA PHE A 176 -3.31 5.82 -10.52
C PHE A 176 -4.74 5.38 -10.76
N ARG A 177 -5.02 4.08 -10.64
CA ARG A 177 -6.34 3.52 -10.93
C ARG A 177 -7.03 3.06 -9.66
N ILE A 178 -8.32 3.40 -9.54
CA ILE A 178 -9.22 2.83 -8.54
C ILE A 178 -10.31 2.07 -9.29
N PHE A 179 -10.45 0.79 -8.98
CA PHE A 179 -11.55 -0.07 -9.43
C PHE A 179 -12.57 -0.23 -8.31
N LEU A 180 -13.84 -0.24 -8.69
CA LEU A 180 -14.99 -0.47 -7.82
C LEU A 180 -15.41 -1.94 -7.88
#